data_AF-A0A847BPQ0-F1
#
_entry.id   AF-A0A847BPQ0-F1
#
_cell.length_a   1.000
_cell.length_b   1.000
_cell.length_c   1.000
_cell.angle_alpha   90.00
_cell.angle_beta   90.00
_cell.angle_gamma   90.00
#
_symmetry.space_group_name_H-M   'P 1'
#
loop_
_entity.id
_entity.type
_entity.pdbx_description
1 polymer ?
#
loop_
_entity_poly.entity_id
_entity_poly.type
_entity_poly.pdbx_seq_one_letter_code
_entity_poly.pdbx_strand_id
1 'polypeptide(L)'
;FCSAAIGDILNFRIQAFVPKYHKDKRVYRYTFTDEMDAGLTYDADSIVLKIGNTILNNPNNYTVEIEGQKIIIALKAKESMGYPADANVEISYSAAVNETAIHENTNSVSMTWTEFDPEADPNDPNNLQSPDPENSPPTVFTKTYVYGFNLHKYKEEALPGNSLDGAEFRLYTAASNGEEIQLVKVAGKQYRKALNSEAGETILAGEAKIFGLDTGLYWLEETRAPDGYNQLTGRVAVEISEENTTEGYLQNEVQIINKAGITLPTTGGVGTHIFYLTGSLLMLAALLFLIRKTKQSISKDNKRI
;
A
#
# COMPACT_ATOMS: atom_id res chain seq x y z
N PHE A 1 9.58 -4.14 16.40
CA PHE A 1 8.39 -4.32 15.56
C PHE A 1 7.86 -2.96 15.18
N CYS A 2 7.41 -2.79 13.94
CA CYS A 2 6.72 -1.59 13.46
C CYS A 2 5.65 -2.00 12.45
N SER A 3 4.70 -1.12 12.19
CA SER A 3 3.78 -1.23 11.05
C SER A 3 4.21 -0.28 9.94
N ALA A 4 3.86 -0.60 8.69
CA ALA A 4 4.15 0.24 7.53
C ALA A 4 3.23 -0.10 6.35
N ALA A 5 3.09 0.82 5.41
CA ALA A 5 2.39 0.61 4.16
C ALA A 5 3.35 0.18 3.04
N ILE A 6 2.83 -0.45 1.99
CA ILE A 6 3.59 -0.69 0.74
C ILE A 6 4.08 0.65 0.18
N GLY A 7 5.34 0.72 -0.21
CA GLY A 7 6.02 1.93 -0.68
C GLY A 7 6.72 2.74 0.42
N ASP A 8 6.52 2.42 1.69
CA ASP A 8 7.22 3.11 2.79
C ASP A 8 8.66 2.62 2.90
N ILE A 9 9.56 3.49 3.37
CA ILE A 9 10.97 3.19 3.58
C ILE A 9 11.23 2.89 5.05
N LEU A 10 11.80 1.72 5.32
CA LEU A 10 12.23 1.28 6.64
C LEU A 10 13.73 1.55 6.81
N ASN A 11 14.12 1.98 8.01
CA ASN A 11 15.52 2.16 8.38
C ASN A 11 15.92 1.11 9.40
N PHE A 12 16.98 0.35 9.09
CA PHE A 12 17.53 -0.69 9.95
C PHE A 12 18.86 -0.23 10.55
N ARG A 13 19.14 -0.73 11.76
CA ARG A 13 20.39 -0.47 12.47
C ARG A 13 20.84 -1.72 13.22
N ILE A 14 22.01 -2.21 12.86
CA ILE A 14 22.72 -3.29 13.56
C ILE A 14 23.79 -2.65 14.44
N GLN A 15 23.85 -3.04 15.70
CA GLN A 15 24.90 -2.64 16.63
C GLN A 15 25.54 -3.88 17.23
N ALA A 16 26.87 -3.97 17.17
CA ALA A 16 27.60 -5.11 17.70
C ALA A 16 28.95 -4.69 18.31
N PHE A 17 29.33 -5.36 19.40
CA PHE A 17 30.67 -5.28 19.94
C PHE A 17 31.56 -6.26 19.17
N VAL A 18 32.62 -5.74 18.55
CA VAL A 18 33.50 -6.45 17.60
C VAL A 18 34.96 -6.21 18.00
N PRO A 19 35.42 -6.73 19.15
CA PRO A 19 36.76 -6.41 19.65
C PRO A 19 37.88 -6.91 18.73
N LYS A 20 39.04 -6.28 18.79
CA LYS A 20 40.22 -6.75 18.05
C LYS A 20 40.69 -8.14 18.49
N TYR A 21 40.40 -8.51 19.73
CA TYR A 21 40.78 -9.77 20.35
C TYR A 21 39.56 -10.42 21.02
N HIS A 22 39.44 -11.72 20.85
CA HIS A 22 38.55 -12.56 21.64
C HIS A 22 39.42 -13.48 22.49
N LYS A 23 39.38 -13.29 23.81
CA LYS A 23 40.36 -13.85 24.75
C LYS A 23 41.79 -13.46 24.33
N ASP A 24 42.66 -14.42 24.10
CA ASP A 24 44.05 -14.27 23.66
C ASP A 24 44.21 -14.30 22.13
N LYS A 25 43.13 -14.59 21.40
CA LYS A 25 43.16 -14.71 19.94
C LYS A 25 42.81 -13.41 19.26
N ARG A 26 43.59 -13.06 18.24
CA ARG A 26 43.29 -11.91 17.37
C ARG A 26 42.20 -12.30 16.39
N VAL A 27 41.24 -11.40 16.18
CA VAL A 27 40.16 -11.63 15.22
C VAL A 27 40.62 -11.20 13.82
N TYR A 28 40.42 -12.07 12.84
CA TYR A 28 40.75 -11.80 11.44
C TYR A 28 39.65 -10.98 10.78
N ARG A 29 38.42 -11.49 10.87
CA ARG A 29 37.23 -10.96 10.19
C ARG A 29 35.97 -11.23 10.99
N TYR A 30 35.09 -10.24 11.02
CA TYR A 30 33.69 -10.39 11.42
C TYR A 30 32.81 -10.43 10.18
N THR A 31 31.83 -11.33 10.14
CA THR A 31 30.88 -11.44 9.04
C THR A 31 29.47 -11.31 9.59
N PHE A 32 28.75 -10.29 9.15
CA PHE A 32 27.32 -10.12 9.36
C PHE A 32 26.59 -10.69 8.15
N THR A 33 25.57 -11.50 8.40
CA THR A 33 24.67 -12.00 7.37
C THR A 33 23.26 -11.55 7.71
N ASP A 34 22.76 -10.62 6.93
CA ASP A 34 21.43 -10.03 7.03
C ASP A 34 20.53 -10.65 5.95
N GLU A 35 19.33 -11.06 6.30
CA GLU A 35 18.38 -11.74 5.42
C GLU A 35 16.98 -11.16 5.62
N MET A 36 16.42 -10.62 4.52
CA MET A 36 15.11 -9.99 4.47
C MET A 36 14.07 -10.89 3.80
N ASP A 37 12.84 -10.88 4.31
CA ASP A 37 11.73 -11.51 3.61
C ASP A 37 11.45 -10.81 2.27
N ALA A 38 10.86 -11.55 1.32
CA ALA A 38 10.64 -11.09 -0.06
C ALA A 38 9.87 -9.76 -0.16
N GLY A 39 9.05 -9.43 0.84
CA GLY A 39 8.28 -8.19 0.95
C GLY A 39 9.10 -6.92 1.16
N LEU A 40 10.41 -7.01 1.35
CA LEU A 40 11.32 -5.89 1.57
C LEU A 40 12.32 -5.79 0.43
N THR A 41 12.53 -4.60 -0.13
CA THR A 41 13.54 -4.37 -1.17
C THR A 41 14.67 -3.53 -0.60
N TYR A 42 15.85 -4.12 -0.44
CA TYR A 42 17.05 -3.43 0.03
C TYR A 42 17.46 -2.28 -0.90
N ASP A 43 17.80 -1.13 -0.33
CA ASP A 43 18.43 -0.02 -1.05
C ASP A 43 19.96 -0.15 -1.01
N ALA A 44 20.56 -0.57 -2.12
CA ALA A 44 21.99 -0.84 -2.22
C ALA A 44 22.88 0.38 -1.94
N ASP A 45 22.37 1.60 -2.13
CA ASP A 45 23.12 2.84 -1.93
C ASP A 45 22.98 3.41 -0.50
N SER A 46 22.16 2.78 0.34
CA SER A 46 21.81 3.30 1.67
C SER A 46 22.78 2.92 2.79
N ILE A 47 23.69 1.97 2.55
CA ILE A 47 24.49 1.37 3.61
C ILE A 47 25.58 2.31 4.15
N VAL A 48 25.63 2.43 5.47
CA VAL A 48 26.63 3.20 6.20
C VAL A 48 27.18 2.34 7.33
N LEU A 49 28.51 2.20 7.39
CA LEU A 49 29.21 1.45 8.43
C LEU A 49 30.05 2.40 9.26
N LYS A 50 29.97 2.29 10.58
CA LYS A 50 30.78 3.05 11.52
C LYS A 50 31.48 2.15 12.51
N ILE A 51 32.70 2.51 12.90
CA ILE A 51 33.34 2.00 14.11
C ILE A 51 33.49 3.16 15.10
N GLY A 52 32.85 3.04 16.26
CA GLY A 52 32.62 4.18 17.14
C GLY A 52 31.93 5.31 16.38
N ASN A 53 32.52 6.51 16.38
CA ASN A 53 31.97 7.68 15.67
C ASN A 53 32.53 7.85 14.25
N THR A 54 33.38 6.94 13.77
CA THR A 54 34.07 7.07 12.48
C THR A 54 33.37 6.25 11.41
N ILE A 55 32.96 6.91 10.31
CA ILE A 55 32.44 6.22 9.13
C ILE A 55 33.59 5.51 8.41
N LEU A 56 33.40 4.24 8.08
CA LEU A 56 34.34 3.44 7.30
C LEU A 56 34.18 3.76 5.81
N ASN A 57 34.98 4.70 5.30
CA ASN A 57 34.97 5.06 3.87
C ASN A 57 36.00 4.29 3.03
N ASN A 58 36.93 3.56 3.66
CA ASN A 58 37.94 2.80 2.95
C ASN A 58 37.40 1.40 2.60
N PRO A 59 37.19 1.08 1.31
CA PRO A 59 36.66 -0.22 0.89
C PRO A 59 37.63 -1.38 1.18
N ASN A 60 38.88 -1.11 1.57
CA ASN A 60 39.78 -2.17 2.05
C ASN A 60 39.48 -2.62 3.47
N ASN A 61 38.65 -1.89 4.23
CA ASN A 61 38.30 -2.24 5.61
C ASN A 61 37.13 -3.21 5.71
N TYR A 62 36.30 -3.32 4.67
CA TYR A 62 35.12 -4.18 4.67
C TYR A 62 34.70 -4.57 3.25
N THR A 63 33.90 -5.63 3.12
CA THR A 63 33.18 -5.95 1.88
C THR A 63 31.68 -5.99 2.13
N VAL A 64 30.91 -5.74 1.07
CA VAL A 64 29.44 -5.90 1.05
C VAL A 64 29.12 -6.73 -0.18
N GLU A 65 28.49 -7.87 0.02
CA GLU A 65 28.03 -8.77 -1.03
C GLU A 65 26.52 -8.91 -0.90
N ILE A 66 25.82 -8.90 -2.04
CA ILE A 66 24.36 -8.97 -2.09
C ILE A 66 23.98 -10.19 -2.94
N GLU A 67 23.22 -11.09 -2.33
CA GLU A 67 22.74 -12.33 -2.96
C GLU A 67 21.21 -12.38 -2.82
N GLY A 68 20.50 -11.72 -3.74
CA GLY A 68 19.04 -11.56 -3.63
C GLY A 68 18.68 -10.75 -2.39
N GLN A 69 17.97 -11.39 -1.44
CA GLN A 69 17.52 -10.78 -0.19
C GLN A 69 18.53 -10.85 0.96
N LYS A 70 19.73 -11.36 0.65
CA LYS A 70 20.78 -11.58 1.64
C LYS A 70 21.91 -10.58 1.45
N ILE A 71 22.28 -9.88 2.51
CA ILE A 71 23.40 -8.95 2.55
C ILE A 71 24.48 -9.54 3.46
N ILE A 72 25.67 -9.73 2.90
CA ILE A 72 26.84 -10.24 3.63
C ILE A 72 27.84 -9.11 3.78
N ILE A 73 28.11 -8.71 5.03
CA ILE A 73 29.04 -7.64 5.36
C ILE A 73 30.21 -8.24 6.11
N ALA A 74 31.41 -8.18 5.53
CA ALA A 74 32.62 -8.67 6.17
C ALA A 74 33.53 -7.51 6.60
N LEU A 75 33.70 -7.31 7.90
CA LEU A 75 34.67 -6.36 8.45
C LEU A 75 36.04 -7.03 8.58
N LYS A 76 37.08 -6.40 8.03
CA LYS A 76 38.44 -6.92 8.01
C LYS A 76 39.26 -6.41 9.19
N ALA A 77 39.01 -6.95 10.38
CA ALA A 77 39.59 -6.51 11.65
C ALA A 77 41.13 -6.57 11.66
N LYS A 78 41.76 -7.60 11.07
CA LYS A 78 43.24 -7.66 10.99
C LYS A 78 43.83 -6.69 9.97
N GLU A 79 43.22 -6.61 8.78
CA GLU A 79 43.75 -5.86 7.64
C GLU A 79 43.59 -4.34 7.82
N SER A 80 42.63 -3.91 8.65
CA SER A 80 42.40 -2.50 8.94
C SER A 80 43.46 -1.92 9.88
N MET A 81 44.30 -1.02 9.34
CA MET A 81 45.27 -0.27 10.14
C MET A 81 44.55 0.58 11.20
N GLY A 82 44.87 0.36 12.48
CA GLY A 82 44.29 1.12 13.59
C GLY A 82 42.93 0.63 14.09
N TYR A 83 42.53 -0.60 13.76
CA TYR A 83 41.32 -1.21 14.33
C TYR A 83 41.32 -1.12 15.88
N PRO A 84 40.30 -0.54 16.51
CA PRO A 84 40.27 -0.34 17.97
C PRO A 84 40.24 -1.67 18.74
N ALA A 85 40.84 -1.69 19.94
CA ALA A 85 40.81 -2.87 20.81
C ALA A 85 39.37 -3.26 21.18
N ASP A 86 38.58 -2.27 21.62
CA ASP A 86 37.18 -2.43 22.05
C ASP A 86 36.23 -1.77 21.04
N ALA A 87 36.24 -2.26 19.80
CA ALA A 87 35.44 -1.66 18.73
C ALA A 87 33.94 -1.99 18.87
N ASN A 88 33.10 -0.97 18.67
CA ASN A 88 31.66 -1.13 18.45
C ASN A 88 31.36 -0.73 17.02
N VAL A 89 30.69 -1.61 16.28
CA VAL A 89 30.22 -1.34 14.92
C VAL A 89 28.76 -0.93 14.94
N GLU A 90 28.43 0.09 14.14
CA GLU A 90 27.07 0.42 13.75
C GLU A 90 26.96 0.27 12.23
N ILE A 91 26.01 -0.55 11.78
CA ILE A 91 25.67 -0.70 10.37
C ILE A 91 24.24 -0.20 10.23
N SER A 92 24.01 0.80 9.39
CA SER A 92 22.68 1.31 9.08
C SER A 92 22.41 1.23 7.59
N TYR A 93 21.19 0.92 7.21
CA TYR A 93 20.72 0.87 5.83
C TYR A 93 19.20 0.97 5.77
N SER A 94 18.64 1.07 4.57
CA SER A 94 17.20 1.11 4.36
C SER A 94 16.69 0.05 3.39
N ALA A 95 15.40 -0.29 3.52
CA ALA A 95 14.66 -1.10 2.57
C ALA A 95 13.25 -0.54 2.37
N ALA A 96 12.70 -0.68 1.15
CA ALA A 96 11.32 -0.33 0.86
C ALA A 96 10.39 -1.52 1.10
N VAL A 97 9.20 -1.28 1.66
CA VAL A 97 8.12 -2.30 1.67
C VAL A 97 7.58 -2.41 0.25
N ASN A 98 7.72 -3.56 -0.40
CA ASN A 98 7.42 -3.74 -1.82
C ASN A 98 6.04 -4.39 -2.05
N GLU A 99 5.68 -4.57 -3.32
CA GLU A 99 4.39 -5.11 -3.76
C GLU A 99 4.11 -6.55 -3.35
N THR A 100 5.15 -7.30 -2.96
CA THR A 100 5.06 -8.69 -2.51
C THR A 100 4.95 -8.84 -1.01
N ALA A 101 4.94 -7.71 -0.27
CA ALA A 101 4.81 -7.70 1.17
C ALA A 101 3.57 -8.47 1.63
N ILE A 102 3.76 -9.28 2.67
CA ILE A 102 2.71 -10.00 3.37
C ILE A 102 2.42 -9.33 4.71
N HIS A 103 1.55 -9.91 5.55
CA HIS A 103 1.27 -9.31 6.85
C HIS A 103 2.52 -9.17 7.71
N GLU A 104 3.36 -10.21 7.81
CA GLU A 104 4.58 -10.19 8.61
C GLU A 104 5.81 -10.32 7.71
N ASN A 105 6.67 -9.29 7.69
CA ASN A 105 7.91 -9.29 6.92
C ASN A 105 9.09 -9.15 7.88
N THR A 106 9.90 -10.20 7.97
CA THR A 106 11.04 -10.31 8.86
C THR A 106 12.31 -9.79 8.19
N ASN A 107 13.14 -9.14 8.99
CA ASN A 107 14.54 -8.92 8.69
C ASN A 107 15.37 -9.51 9.83
N SER A 108 16.31 -10.39 9.52
CA SER A 108 17.12 -11.12 10.49
C SER A 108 18.61 -10.95 10.23
N VAL A 109 19.41 -10.85 11.29
CA VAL A 109 20.86 -10.74 11.19
C VAL A 109 21.55 -11.74 12.11
N SER A 110 22.55 -12.40 11.56
CA SER A 110 23.50 -13.24 12.30
C SER A 110 24.91 -12.66 12.16
N MET A 111 25.75 -12.93 13.16
CA MET A 111 27.16 -12.53 13.15
C MET A 111 28.04 -13.75 13.43
N THR A 112 29.09 -13.90 12.64
CA THR A 112 30.16 -14.88 12.86
C THR A 112 31.51 -14.18 12.83
N TRP A 113 32.56 -14.82 13.32
CA TRP A 113 33.92 -14.34 13.14
C TRP A 113 34.89 -15.49 12.90
N THR A 114 36.07 -15.11 12.39
CA THR A 114 37.20 -16.00 12.16
C THR A 114 38.39 -15.49 12.97
N GLU A 115 39.08 -16.41 13.62
CA GLU A 115 40.24 -16.13 14.48
C GLU A 115 41.49 -16.75 13.88
N PHE A 116 42.63 -16.44 14.50
CA PHE A 116 43.86 -17.20 14.31
C PHE A 116 43.83 -18.55 15.00
N ASP A 117 44.60 -19.50 14.46
CA ASP A 117 44.89 -20.75 15.15
C ASP A 117 45.50 -20.45 16.54
N PRO A 118 44.90 -20.94 17.64
CA PRO A 118 45.42 -20.75 19.00
C PRO A 118 46.84 -21.27 19.21
N GLU A 119 47.28 -22.25 18.43
CA GLU A 119 48.60 -22.88 18.61
C GLU A 119 49.74 -22.08 17.95
N ALA A 120 49.43 -20.99 17.23
CA ALA A 120 50.39 -20.20 16.47
C ALA A 120 50.37 -18.70 16.84
N ASP A 121 51.47 -17.99 16.55
CA ASP A 121 51.60 -16.54 16.81
C ASP A 121 50.48 -15.78 16.05
N PRO A 122 49.64 -14.96 16.73
CA PRO A 122 48.58 -14.20 16.08
C PRO A 122 49.10 -13.10 15.12
N ASN A 123 50.40 -12.81 15.16
CA ASN A 123 51.08 -11.89 14.26
C ASN A 123 51.77 -12.59 13.08
N ASP A 124 51.84 -13.93 13.06
CA ASP A 124 52.41 -14.68 11.94
C ASP A 124 51.53 -14.49 10.69
N PRO A 125 52.08 -14.03 9.56
CA PRO A 125 51.34 -13.90 8.30
C PRO A 125 50.87 -15.24 7.71
N ASN A 126 51.46 -16.37 8.12
CA ASN A 126 51.12 -17.72 7.63
C ASN A 126 50.21 -18.52 8.56
N ASN A 127 49.78 -17.94 9.68
CA ASN A 127 48.87 -18.60 10.62
C ASN A 127 47.49 -18.82 9.96
N LEU A 128 46.98 -20.05 10.06
CA LEU A 128 45.73 -20.47 9.44
C LEU A 128 44.54 -19.79 10.09
N GLN A 129 43.59 -19.36 9.26
CA GLN A 129 42.30 -18.84 9.72
C GLN A 129 41.43 -20.02 10.13
N SER A 130 40.91 -19.98 11.36
CA SER A 130 39.93 -20.96 11.82
C SER A 130 38.60 -20.25 12.06
N PRO A 131 37.46 -20.78 11.58
CA PRO A 131 36.17 -20.34 12.08
C PRO A 131 36.12 -20.59 13.59
N ASP A 132 35.50 -19.70 14.36
CA ASP A 132 35.16 -20.00 15.76
C ASP A 132 33.78 -20.65 15.79
N PRO A 133 33.68 -21.99 15.93
CA PRO A 133 32.38 -22.67 15.89
C PRO A 133 31.63 -22.58 17.22
N GLU A 134 32.25 -22.12 18.32
CA GLU A 134 31.72 -22.35 19.67
C GLU A 134 30.92 -21.18 20.28
N ASN A 135 30.93 -19.96 19.71
CA ASN A 135 30.31 -18.81 20.40
C ASN A 135 29.67 -17.73 19.50
N SER A 136 29.13 -18.05 18.32
CA SER A 136 28.37 -17.02 17.57
C SER A 136 27.16 -16.53 18.39
N PRO A 137 26.92 -15.22 18.50
CA PRO A 137 25.76 -14.69 19.21
C PRO A 137 24.46 -15.18 18.55
N PRO A 138 23.34 -15.21 19.31
CA PRO A 138 22.06 -15.58 18.75
C PRO A 138 21.68 -14.61 17.62
N THR A 139 21.09 -15.16 16.55
CA THR A 139 20.45 -14.37 15.49
C THR A 139 19.40 -13.46 16.11
N VAL A 140 19.40 -12.20 15.70
CA VAL A 140 18.37 -11.22 16.09
C VAL A 140 17.53 -10.84 14.88
N PHE A 141 16.29 -10.43 15.12
CA PHE A 141 15.37 -10.09 14.05
C PHE A 141 14.46 -8.93 14.45
N THR A 142 13.90 -8.27 13.45
CA THR A 142 12.76 -7.36 13.59
C THR A 142 11.69 -7.77 12.58
N LYS A 143 10.44 -7.40 12.85
CA LYS A 143 9.33 -7.63 11.95
C LYS A 143 8.62 -6.32 11.64
N THR A 144 8.19 -6.21 10.39
CA THR A 144 7.36 -5.15 9.88
C THR A 144 5.99 -5.71 9.52
N TYR A 145 4.95 -5.09 10.05
CA TYR A 145 3.57 -5.50 9.86
C TYR A 145 2.84 -4.64 8.82
N VAL A 146 2.16 -5.29 7.89
CA VAL A 146 1.34 -4.65 6.86
C VAL A 146 -0.10 -5.08 7.04
N TYR A 147 -1.02 -4.13 6.89
CA TYR A 147 -2.43 -4.29 7.24
C TYR A 147 -3.35 -4.05 6.05
N GLY A 148 -4.63 -4.34 6.26
CA GLY A 148 -5.69 -4.12 5.31
C GLY A 148 -7.07 -4.17 5.94
N PHE A 149 -8.08 -4.15 5.08
CA PHE A 149 -9.48 -4.29 5.49
C PHE A 149 -10.29 -4.99 4.41
N ASN A 150 -11.38 -5.61 4.83
CA ASN A 150 -12.41 -6.16 3.97
C ASN A 150 -13.59 -5.19 3.93
N LEU A 151 -13.91 -4.73 2.72
CA LEU A 151 -15.03 -3.87 2.42
C LEU A 151 -16.23 -4.71 2.01
N HIS A 152 -17.33 -4.59 2.75
CA HIS A 152 -18.60 -5.23 2.41
C HIS A 152 -19.67 -4.17 2.12
N LYS A 153 -20.32 -4.29 0.96
CA LYS A 153 -21.37 -3.38 0.51
C LYS A 153 -22.73 -4.02 0.68
N TYR A 154 -23.65 -3.33 1.32
CA TYR A 154 -25.02 -3.81 1.58
C TYR A 154 -26.10 -2.88 1.02
N LYS A 155 -27.26 -3.46 0.70
CA LYS A 155 -28.54 -2.76 0.53
C LYS A 155 -29.26 -2.66 1.88
N GLU A 156 -29.82 -1.49 2.19
CA GLU A 156 -30.68 -1.21 3.36
C GLU A 156 -30.04 -1.43 4.75
N GLU A 157 -29.53 -2.62 5.03
CA GLU A 157 -28.92 -3.07 6.29
C GLU A 157 -27.89 -4.19 6.07
N ALA A 158 -26.93 -4.31 6.98
CA ALA A 158 -25.85 -5.30 6.92
C ALA A 158 -26.30 -6.70 7.37
N LEU A 159 -27.11 -7.37 6.55
CA LEU A 159 -27.59 -8.74 6.80
C LEU A 159 -27.22 -9.71 5.66
N PRO A 160 -27.16 -11.03 5.94
CA PRO A 160 -27.02 -12.04 4.90
C PRO A 160 -28.11 -11.90 3.81
N GLY A 161 -27.71 -11.96 2.54
CA GLY A 161 -28.61 -11.74 1.39
C GLY A 161 -28.78 -10.26 0.99
N ASN A 162 -28.19 -9.33 1.74
CA ASN A 162 -28.16 -7.90 1.41
C ASN A 162 -26.88 -7.44 0.72
N SER A 163 -25.95 -8.33 0.36
CA SER A 163 -24.76 -7.95 -0.41
C SER A 163 -25.16 -7.26 -1.72
N LEU A 164 -24.47 -6.18 -2.06
CA LEU A 164 -24.81 -5.30 -3.17
C LEU A 164 -23.56 -5.00 -4.01
N ASP A 165 -23.53 -5.55 -5.23
CA ASP A 165 -22.48 -5.30 -6.21
C ASP A 165 -22.70 -4.00 -6.99
N GLY A 166 -21.66 -3.55 -7.71
CA GLY A 166 -21.75 -2.46 -8.70
C GLY A 166 -21.36 -1.07 -8.17
N ALA A 167 -21.12 -0.96 -6.86
CA ALA A 167 -20.57 0.24 -6.25
C ALA A 167 -19.10 0.42 -6.63
N GLU A 168 -18.66 1.68 -6.73
CA GLU A 168 -17.28 2.03 -7.03
C GLU A 168 -16.71 2.94 -5.96
N PHE A 169 -15.53 2.62 -5.43
CA PHE A 169 -14.89 3.37 -4.36
C PHE A 169 -13.46 3.84 -4.69
N ARG A 170 -13.07 4.93 -4.05
CA ARG A 170 -11.68 5.41 -3.94
C ARG A 170 -11.31 5.60 -2.47
N LEU A 171 -10.03 5.43 -2.15
CA LEU A 171 -9.50 5.51 -0.77
C LEU A 171 -8.71 6.80 -0.58
N TYR A 172 -8.85 7.45 0.58
CA TYR A 172 -8.23 8.74 0.86
C TYR A 172 -7.69 8.85 2.28
N THR A 173 -6.77 9.80 2.48
CA THR A 173 -6.15 10.10 3.78
C THR A 173 -7.00 10.97 4.70
N ALA A 174 -8.05 11.63 4.21
CA ALA A 174 -8.89 12.51 5.02
C ALA A 174 -10.36 12.54 4.54
N ALA A 175 -11.25 12.94 5.46
CA ALA A 175 -12.70 13.06 5.24
C ALA A 175 -13.06 14.04 4.11
N SER A 176 -12.24 15.07 3.91
CA SER A 176 -12.37 16.06 2.85
C SER A 176 -10.99 16.57 2.45
N ASN A 177 -10.77 16.86 1.17
CA ASN A 177 -9.50 17.36 0.60
C ASN A 177 -8.24 16.50 0.89
N GLY A 178 -8.41 15.26 1.33
CA GLY A 178 -7.29 14.32 1.51
C GLY A 178 -6.76 13.80 0.18
N GLU A 179 -5.48 13.44 0.17
CA GLU A 179 -4.83 12.79 -0.96
C GLU A 179 -5.44 11.40 -1.21
N GLU A 180 -5.56 11.03 -2.49
CA GLU A 180 -6.02 9.71 -2.88
C GLU A 180 -4.90 8.68 -2.67
N ILE A 181 -5.23 7.60 -1.97
CA ILE A 181 -4.37 6.42 -1.87
C ILE A 181 -4.70 5.54 -3.08
N GLN A 182 -3.81 5.58 -4.06
CA GLN A 182 -3.94 4.77 -5.27
C GLN A 182 -3.83 3.29 -4.92
N LEU A 183 -4.71 2.48 -5.50
CA LEU A 183 -4.72 1.02 -5.33
C LEU A 183 -4.56 0.35 -6.69
N VAL A 184 -3.90 -0.80 -6.73
CA VAL A 184 -3.89 -1.67 -7.92
C VAL A 184 -4.65 -2.94 -7.65
N LYS A 185 -5.26 -3.50 -8.69
CA LYS A 185 -5.96 -4.77 -8.60
C LYS A 185 -4.97 -5.93 -8.74
N VAL A 186 -4.95 -6.82 -7.75
CA VAL A 186 -4.08 -8.01 -7.76
C VAL A 186 -4.77 -9.16 -8.48
N ALA A 187 -5.96 -9.56 -7.99
CA ALA A 187 -6.77 -10.61 -8.56
C ALA A 187 -8.21 -10.52 -8.06
N GLY A 188 -9.21 -10.84 -8.89
CA GLY A 188 -10.61 -10.91 -8.46
C GLY A 188 -11.11 -9.57 -7.87
N LYS A 189 -11.43 -9.54 -6.56
CA LYS A 189 -11.79 -8.32 -5.81
C LYS A 189 -10.74 -7.97 -4.74
N GLN A 190 -9.48 -8.36 -4.97
CA GLN A 190 -8.34 -8.07 -4.10
C GLN A 190 -7.50 -6.93 -4.68
N TYR A 191 -7.20 -5.96 -3.85
CA TYR A 191 -6.44 -4.76 -4.17
C TYR A 191 -5.31 -4.58 -3.16
N ARG A 192 -4.25 -3.90 -3.57
CA ARG A 192 -3.20 -3.42 -2.67
C ARG A 192 -2.89 -1.96 -2.91
N LYS A 193 -2.28 -1.28 -1.95
CA LYS A 193 -1.67 0.04 -2.18
C LYS A 193 -0.73 -0.02 -3.37
N ALA A 194 -0.88 0.94 -4.28
CA ALA A 194 -0.06 1.11 -5.46
C ALA A 194 1.31 1.68 -5.06
N LEU A 195 2.37 1.23 -5.73
CA LEU A 195 3.64 1.94 -5.75
C LEU A 195 3.51 3.21 -6.59
N ASN A 196 4.39 4.19 -6.37
CA ASN A 196 4.37 5.46 -7.11
C ASN A 196 4.52 5.30 -8.63
N SER A 197 5.07 4.17 -9.09
CA SER A 197 5.23 3.83 -10.51
C SER A 197 3.99 3.19 -11.15
N GLU A 198 2.94 2.91 -10.37
CA GLU A 198 1.75 2.19 -10.82
C GLU A 198 0.56 3.13 -10.97
N ALA A 199 -0.30 2.85 -11.96
CA ALA A 199 -1.55 3.57 -12.15
C ALA A 199 -2.63 3.02 -11.22
N GLY A 200 -3.35 3.89 -10.52
CA GLY A 200 -4.42 3.46 -9.63
C GLY A 200 -5.71 3.06 -10.36
N GLU A 201 -6.39 2.08 -9.75
CA GLU A 201 -7.66 1.52 -10.18
C GLU A 201 -8.76 1.82 -9.16
N THR A 202 -9.98 1.95 -9.67
CA THR A 202 -11.17 2.09 -8.82
C THR A 202 -11.52 0.74 -8.17
N ILE A 203 -11.91 0.77 -6.90
CA ILE A 203 -12.38 -0.41 -6.18
C ILE A 203 -13.78 -0.75 -6.65
N LEU A 204 -13.94 -1.86 -7.38
CA LEU A 204 -15.26 -2.42 -7.69
C LEU A 204 -15.75 -3.23 -6.50
N ALA A 205 -16.84 -2.76 -5.87
CA ALA A 205 -17.28 -3.26 -4.58
C ALA A 205 -18.59 -4.06 -4.65
N GLY A 206 -18.56 -5.11 -3.84
CA GLY A 206 -19.64 -5.92 -3.29
C GLY A 206 -19.09 -6.58 -2.04
N GLU A 207 -18.01 -7.35 -2.22
CA GLU A 207 -17.03 -7.71 -1.19
C GLU A 207 -15.63 -7.49 -1.78
N ALA A 208 -14.81 -6.61 -1.20
CA ALA A 208 -13.46 -6.32 -1.69
C ALA A 208 -12.43 -6.39 -0.56
N LYS A 209 -11.23 -6.91 -0.85
CA LYS A 209 -10.11 -6.94 0.11
C LYS A 209 -9.08 -5.91 -0.31
N ILE A 210 -8.74 -4.99 0.59
CA ILE A 210 -7.71 -3.98 0.39
C ILE A 210 -6.56 -4.30 1.34
N PHE A 211 -5.33 -4.35 0.83
CA PHE A 211 -4.12 -4.65 1.61
C PHE A 211 -3.00 -3.65 1.32
N GLY A 212 -1.88 -3.74 2.04
CA GLY A 212 -0.72 -2.89 1.80
C GLY A 212 -0.75 -1.55 2.52
N LEU A 213 -1.53 -1.44 3.60
CA LEU A 213 -1.71 -0.21 4.37
C LEU A 213 -0.98 -0.30 5.71
N ASP A 214 -0.63 0.86 6.26
CA ASP A 214 -0.22 0.99 7.66
C ASP A 214 -1.47 1.04 8.56
N THR A 215 -1.29 0.88 9.87
CA THR A 215 -2.30 1.27 10.85
C THR A 215 -2.60 2.77 10.71
N GLY A 216 -3.84 3.16 10.96
CA GLY A 216 -4.27 4.56 10.83
C GLY A 216 -5.71 4.73 10.39
N LEU A 217 -6.09 5.99 10.16
CA LEU A 217 -7.44 6.39 9.78
C LEU A 217 -7.49 6.75 8.29
N TYR A 218 -8.37 6.06 7.58
CA TYR A 218 -8.60 6.20 6.14
C TYR A 218 -10.06 6.55 5.84
N TRP A 219 -10.32 6.93 4.60
CA TRP A 219 -11.63 7.42 4.17
C TRP A 219 -12.03 6.84 2.81
N LEU A 220 -13.11 6.08 2.76
CA LEU A 220 -13.69 5.54 1.53
C LEU A 220 -14.71 6.52 0.95
N GLU A 221 -14.51 6.90 -0.31
CA GLU A 221 -15.48 7.68 -1.10
C GLU A 221 -16.23 6.77 -2.04
N GLU A 222 -17.56 6.73 -1.94
CA GLU A 222 -18.37 6.11 -2.98
C GLU A 222 -18.44 7.05 -4.17
N THR A 223 -17.79 6.68 -5.27
CA THR A 223 -17.72 7.46 -6.51
C THR A 223 -18.87 7.12 -7.47
N ARG A 224 -19.39 5.89 -7.38
CA ARG A 224 -20.61 5.46 -8.06
C ARG A 224 -21.42 4.55 -7.14
N ALA A 225 -22.68 4.91 -6.93
CA ALA A 225 -23.65 4.04 -6.26
C ALA A 225 -24.07 2.87 -7.17
N PRO A 226 -24.50 1.75 -6.60
CA PRO A 226 -25.21 0.70 -7.34
C PRO A 226 -26.49 1.21 -8.01
N ASP A 227 -26.87 0.60 -9.13
CA ASP A 227 -28.08 0.96 -9.86
C ASP A 227 -29.34 0.87 -8.97
N GLY A 228 -30.14 1.96 -8.95
CA GLY A 228 -31.35 2.05 -8.14
C GLY A 228 -31.15 2.50 -6.69
N TYR A 229 -29.93 2.83 -6.29
CA TYR A 229 -29.61 3.31 -4.94
C TYR A 229 -29.10 4.75 -4.95
N ASN A 230 -29.30 5.46 -3.83
CA ASN A 230 -28.72 6.79 -3.65
C ASN A 230 -27.22 6.66 -3.33
N GLN A 231 -26.40 7.55 -3.89
CA GLN A 231 -24.99 7.67 -3.56
C GLN A 231 -24.78 8.29 -2.18
N LEU A 232 -23.74 7.83 -1.47
CA LEU A 232 -23.32 8.46 -0.22
C LEU A 232 -22.90 9.91 -0.43
N THR A 233 -23.28 10.78 0.49
CA THR A 233 -23.00 12.22 0.42
C THR A 233 -21.63 12.60 0.98
N GLY A 234 -20.91 11.66 1.57
CA GLY A 234 -19.61 11.89 2.18
C GLY A 234 -18.82 10.60 2.33
N ARG A 235 -17.53 10.76 2.65
CA ARG A 235 -16.62 9.64 2.84
C ARG A 235 -16.91 8.91 4.16
N VAL A 236 -16.67 7.61 4.18
CA VAL A 236 -16.83 6.77 5.37
C VAL A 236 -15.46 6.46 5.96
N ALA A 237 -15.33 6.65 7.27
CA ALA A 237 -14.10 6.38 8.00
C ALA A 237 -13.80 4.88 8.07
N VAL A 238 -12.52 4.54 7.94
CA VAL A 238 -11.96 3.19 8.09
C VAL A 238 -10.74 3.30 8.99
N GLU A 239 -10.87 2.88 10.24
CA GLU A 239 -9.76 2.86 11.20
C GLU A 239 -9.13 1.46 11.23
N ILE A 240 -7.84 1.36 10.92
CA ILE A 240 -7.07 0.12 10.97
C ILE A 240 -6.15 0.19 12.19
N SER A 241 -6.28 -0.76 13.10
CA SER A 241 -5.40 -0.90 14.26
C SER A 241 -5.17 -2.37 14.58
N GLU A 242 -4.14 -2.68 15.36
CA GLU A 242 -3.91 -4.06 15.82
C GLU A 242 -5.14 -4.62 16.56
N GLU A 243 -5.83 -3.80 17.35
CA GLU A 243 -6.94 -4.20 18.21
C GLU A 243 -8.24 -4.54 17.44
N ASN A 244 -8.43 -3.96 16.25
CA ASN A 244 -9.68 -4.12 15.47
C ASN A 244 -9.51 -5.01 14.22
N THR A 245 -8.42 -5.78 14.16
CA THR A 245 -8.12 -6.68 13.05
C THR A 245 -8.39 -8.14 13.40
N THR A 246 -8.91 -8.88 12.43
CA THR A 246 -9.03 -10.34 12.46
C THR A 246 -7.76 -10.94 11.87
N GLU A 247 -7.37 -12.12 12.37
CA GLU A 247 -6.09 -12.78 12.03
C GLU A 247 -4.86 -11.90 12.30
N GLY A 248 -5.03 -10.78 13.02
CA GLY A 248 -4.00 -9.80 13.32
C GLY A 248 -3.74 -8.75 12.23
N TYR A 249 -4.47 -8.76 11.10
CA TYR A 249 -4.13 -7.88 9.96
C TYR A 249 -5.26 -7.35 9.08
N LEU A 250 -6.48 -7.91 9.16
CA LEU A 250 -7.63 -7.44 8.37
C LEU A 250 -8.75 -6.92 9.24
N GLN A 251 -9.11 -5.66 9.08
CA GLN A 251 -10.35 -5.14 9.65
C GLN A 251 -11.55 -5.65 8.82
N ASN A 252 -12.46 -6.39 9.45
CA ASN A 252 -13.63 -6.99 8.78
C ASN A 252 -14.93 -6.19 8.92
N GLU A 253 -14.92 -5.13 9.72
CA GLU A 253 -16.14 -4.38 10.10
C GLU A 253 -16.46 -3.21 9.16
N VAL A 254 -15.77 -3.10 8.02
CA VAL A 254 -16.00 -2.01 7.06
C VAL A 254 -17.25 -2.31 6.23
N GLN A 255 -18.40 -1.98 6.79
CA GLN A 255 -19.72 -2.18 6.20
C GLN A 255 -20.28 -0.87 5.64
N ILE A 256 -20.61 -0.86 4.34
CA ILE A 256 -21.14 0.32 3.66
C ILE A 256 -22.55 0.06 3.15
N ILE A 257 -23.51 0.85 3.62
CA ILE A 257 -24.95 0.66 3.35
C ILE A 257 -25.45 1.75 2.40
N ASN A 258 -26.13 1.36 1.32
CA ASN A 258 -26.92 2.29 0.51
C ASN A 258 -28.40 1.98 0.63
N LYS A 259 -29.20 3.05 0.62
CA LYS A 259 -30.67 2.96 0.64
C LYS A 259 -31.21 3.20 -0.75
N ALA A 260 -32.29 2.51 -1.10
CA ALA A 260 -32.92 2.64 -2.39
C ALA A 260 -33.28 4.11 -2.69
N GLY A 261 -33.01 4.52 -3.93
CA GLY A 261 -33.41 5.81 -4.45
C GLY A 261 -34.89 5.80 -4.85
N ILE A 262 -35.54 6.96 -4.72
CA ILE A 262 -36.83 7.15 -5.36
C ILE A 262 -36.53 7.28 -6.86
N THR A 263 -36.73 6.21 -7.63
CA THR A 263 -36.87 6.36 -9.09
C THR A 263 -38.19 7.07 -9.31
N LEU A 264 -38.15 8.37 -9.56
CA LEU A 264 -39.31 9.04 -10.13
C LEU A 264 -39.61 8.30 -11.44
N PRO A 265 -40.82 7.75 -11.64
CA PRO A 265 -41.17 7.22 -12.95
C PRO A 265 -40.89 8.33 -13.94
N THR A 266 -40.17 8.04 -15.03
CA THR A 266 -40.10 8.98 -16.15
C THR A 266 -41.54 9.29 -16.53
N THR A 267 -42.04 10.47 -16.16
CA THR A 267 -43.38 10.92 -16.47
C THR A 267 -43.40 11.25 -17.96
N GLY A 268 -43.56 10.20 -18.75
CA GLY A 268 -43.38 10.22 -20.19
C GLY A 268 -43.67 8.86 -20.83
N GLY A 269 -44.59 8.07 -20.27
CA GLY A 269 -45.07 6.86 -20.93
C GLY A 269 -45.73 7.17 -22.28
N VAL A 270 -45.93 6.14 -23.11
CA VAL A 270 -46.54 6.21 -24.46
C VAL A 270 -47.81 7.08 -24.52
N GLY A 271 -48.60 7.13 -23.43
CA GLY A 271 -49.78 7.99 -23.33
C GLY A 271 -49.49 9.49 -23.55
N THR A 272 -48.34 10.01 -23.09
CA THR A 272 -47.97 11.43 -23.25
C THR A 272 -47.66 11.78 -24.70
N HIS A 273 -47.07 10.86 -25.47
CA HIS A 273 -46.84 11.04 -26.90
C HIS A 273 -48.16 11.11 -27.69
N ILE A 274 -49.17 10.34 -27.29
CA ILE A 274 -50.51 10.40 -27.89
C ILE A 274 -51.15 11.77 -27.61
N PHE A 275 -51.03 12.31 -26.38
CA PHE A 275 -51.53 13.65 -26.04
C PHE A 275 -50.83 14.76 -26.83
N TYR A 276 -49.51 14.70 -27.03
CA TYR A 276 -48.81 15.66 -27.88
C TYR A 276 -49.25 15.57 -29.33
N LEU A 277 -49.33 14.37 -29.90
CA LEU A 277 -49.75 14.19 -31.29
C LEU A 277 -51.19 14.68 -31.53
N THR A 278 -52.12 14.30 -30.65
CA THR A 278 -53.53 14.70 -30.77
C THR A 278 -53.73 16.19 -30.50
N GLY A 279 -53.08 16.75 -29.47
CA GLY A 279 -53.11 18.17 -29.17
C GLY A 279 -52.53 19.04 -30.30
N SER A 280 -51.41 18.61 -30.88
CA SER A 280 -50.79 19.28 -32.03
C SER A 280 -51.72 19.30 -33.25
N LEU A 281 -52.38 18.17 -33.53
CA LEU A 281 -53.32 18.04 -34.64
C LEU A 281 -54.55 18.94 -34.45
N LEU A 282 -55.09 19.01 -33.24
CA LEU A 282 -56.21 19.89 -32.90
C LEU A 282 -55.83 21.37 -33.03
N MET A 283 -54.63 21.75 -32.58
CA MET A 283 -54.12 23.12 -32.74
C MET A 283 -53.96 23.50 -34.23
N LEU A 284 -53.46 22.58 -35.06
CA LEU A 284 -53.37 22.79 -36.51
C LEU A 284 -54.76 22.96 -37.14
N ALA A 285 -55.73 22.13 -36.76
CA ALA A 285 -57.10 22.20 -37.27
C ALA A 285 -57.78 23.53 -36.88
N ALA A 286 -57.60 23.98 -35.64
CA ALA A 286 -58.12 25.27 -35.16
C ALA A 286 -57.49 26.45 -35.91
N LEU A 287 -56.17 26.40 -36.16
CA LEU A 287 -55.46 27.42 -36.93
C LEU A 287 -55.98 27.50 -38.38
N LEU A 288 -56.13 26.36 -39.06
CA LEU A 288 -56.67 26.30 -40.42
C LEU A 288 -58.13 26.81 -40.49
N PHE A 289 -58.94 26.51 -39.47
CA PHE A 289 -60.30 27.02 -39.37
C PHE A 289 -60.34 28.54 -39.22
N LEU A 290 -59.48 29.12 -38.37
CA LEU A 290 -59.34 30.57 -38.21
C LEU A 290 -58.90 31.28 -39.49
N ILE A 291 -57.94 30.70 -40.22
CA ILE A 291 -57.49 31.24 -41.52
C ILE A 291 -58.62 31.19 -42.57
N ARG A 292 -59.44 30.14 -42.58
CA ARG A 292 -60.61 30.06 -43.48
C ARG A 292 -61.68 31.09 -43.11
N LYS A 293 -61.95 31.30 -41.83
CA LYS A 293 -62.94 32.29 -41.36
C LYS A 293 -62.51 33.72 -41.70
N THR A 294 -61.22 34.05 -41.55
CA THR A 294 -60.68 35.36 -41.91
C THR A 294 -60.72 35.63 -43.42
N LYS A 295 -60.42 34.62 -44.27
CA LYS A 295 -60.57 34.77 -45.74
C LYS A 295 -62.02 34.98 -46.19
N GLN A 296 -63.00 34.35 -45.55
CA GLN A 296 -64.42 34.57 -45.85
C GLN A 296 -64.94 35.94 -45.39
N SER A 297 -64.38 36.48 -44.31
CA SER A 297 -64.64 37.86 -43.87
C SER A 297 -64.11 38.87 -44.89
N ILE A 298 -62.86 38.72 -45.34
CA ILE A 298 -62.22 39.64 -46.28
C ILE A 298 -62.87 39.58 -47.68
N SER A 299 -63.34 38.40 -48.11
CA SER A 299 -64.07 38.22 -49.37
C SER A 299 -65.48 38.85 -49.37
N LYS A 300 -66.10 39.13 -48.22
CA LYS A 300 -67.41 39.78 -48.15
C LYS A 300 -67.32 41.31 -48.25
N ASP A 301 -66.19 41.90 -47.85
CA ASP A 301 -65.98 43.35 -47.94
C ASP A 301 -65.55 43.81 -49.35
N ASN A 302 -64.89 42.97 -50.14
CA ASN A 302 -64.51 43.29 -51.53
C ASN A 302 -65.65 43.15 -52.59
N LYS A 303 -66.90 42.92 -52.17
CA LYS A 303 -68.09 42.89 -53.06
C LYS A 303 -69.02 44.10 -52.89
N ARG A 304 -68.59 45.14 -52.17
CA ARG A 304 -69.29 46.44 -52.08
C ARG A 304 -68.35 47.59 -52.46
N ILE A 305 -68.02 47.69 -53.75
CA ILE A 305 -67.77 48.96 -54.45
C ILE A 305 -68.33 48.78 -55.87
#